data_AF-A0A0G0EM06-F1
#
_entry.id   AF-A0A0G0EM06-F1
#
_cell.length_a   1.000
_cell.length_b   1.000
_cell.length_c   1.000
_cell.angle_alpha   90.00
_cell.angle_beta   90.00
_cell.angle_gamma   90.00
#
_symmetry.space_group_name_H-M   'P 1'
#
loop_
_entity.id
_entity.type
_entity.pdbx_description
1 polymer ?
#
loop_
_entity_poly.entity_id
_entity_poly.type
_entity_poly.pdbx_seq_one_letter_code
_entity_poly.pdbx_strand_id
1 'polypeptide(L)'
;MKINKVSLILVILAAFVLGIVAGSKLNGLSFSNNSLDPQTKTCKYNNKEYQTGTSFPAEDNCNTCSCNNGEVACTLIACDTK
;
A
#
# COMPACT_ATOMS: atom_id res chain seq x y z
N MET A 1 -22.33 -46.24 -10.86
CA MET A 1 -21.96 -45.67 -9.56
C MET A 1 -23.18 -44.96 -8.98
N LYS A 2 -23.84 -45.51 -7.95
CA LYS A 2 -24.98 -44.84 -7.30
C LYS A 2 -24.43 -43.90 -6.24
N ILE A 3 -24.36 -42.61 -6.54
CA ILE A 3 -23.98 -41.59 -5.55
C ILE A 3 -25.11 -41.51 -4.53
N ASN A 4 -24.81 -41.87 -3.28
CA ASN A 4 -25.77 -41.76 -2.18
C ASN A 4 -26.04 -40.27 -1.90
N LYS A 5 -27.30 -39.90 -1.63
CA LYS A 5 -27.67 -38.53 -1.25
C LYS A 5 -26.84 -38.03 -0.05
N VAL A 6 -26.52 -38.90 0.90
CA VAL A 6 -25.63 -38.58 2.05
C VAL A 6 -24.21 -38.24 1.59
N SER A 7 -23.68 -39.00 0.62
CA SER A 7 -22.35 -38.76 0.06
C SER A 7 -22.31 -37.47 -0.77
N LEU A 8 -23.39 -37.15 -1.49
CA LEU A 8 -23.52 -35.88 -2.22
C LEU A 8 -23.56 -34.67 -1.27
N ILE A 9 -24.31 -34.77 -0.16
CA ILE A 9 -24.38 -33.70 0.85
C ILE A 9 -23.02 -33.48 1.50
N LEU A 10 -22.28 -34.55 1.84
CA LEU A 10 -20.95 -34.44 2.43
C LEU A 10 -19.95 -33.73 1.49
N VAL A 11 -20.01 -34.02 0.19
CA VAL A 11 -19.14 -33.36 -0.80
C VAL A 11 -19.48 -31.87 -0.94
N ILE A 12 -20.77 -31.52 -0.95
CA ILE A 12 -21.21 -30.11 -1.03
C ILE A 12 -20.79 -29.33 0.23
N LEU A 13 -20.97 -29.91 1.42
CA LEU A 13 -20.54 -29.29 2.67
C LEU A 13 -19.03 -29.10 2.72
N ALA A 14 -18.25 -30.09 2.29
CA ALA A 14 -16.80 -29.98 2.21
C ALA A 14 -16.37 -28.87 1.24
N ALA A 15 -16.99 -28.77 0.07
CA ALA A 15 -16.71 -27.72 -0.92
C ALA A 15 -17.04 -26.31 -0.38
N PHE A 16 -18.16 -26.16 0.34
CA PHE A 16 -18.55 -24.89 0.95
C PHE A 16 -17.59 -24.45 2.06
N VAL A 17 -17.19 -25.39 2.93
CA VAL A 17 -16.20 -25.13 3.99
C VAL A 17 -14.84 -24.73 3.39
N LEU A 18 -14.39 -25.42 2.34
CA LEU A 18 -13.16 -25.06 1.62
C LEU A 18 -13.26 -23.69 0.95
N GLY A 19 -14.42 -23.34 0.38
CA GLY A 19 -14.68 -22.03 -0.20
C GLY A 19 -14.61 -20.89 0.83
N ILE A 20 -15.15 -21.09 2.03
CA ILE A 20 -15.09 -20.09 3.12
C ILE A 20 -13.65 -19.92 3.65
N VAL A 21 -12.91 -21.03 3.81
CA VAL A 21 -11.50 -21.00 4.28
C VAL A 21 -10.57 -20.38 3.23
N ALA A 22 -10.85 -20.57 1.93
CA ALA A 22 -10.13 -19.89 0.86
C ALA A 22 -10.55 -18.41 0.72
N GLY A 23 -11.83 -18.08 0.96
CA GLY A 23 -12.33 -16.70 0.94
C GLY A 23 -11.74 -15.82 2.03
N SER A 24 -11.39 -16.40 3.19
CA SER A 24 -10.69 -15.70 4.28
C SER A 24 -9.20 -15.43 4.00
N LYS A 25 -8.66 -15.84 2.83
CA LYS A 25 -7.33 -15.49 2.33
C LYS A 25 -7.31 -14.31 1.34
N LEU A 26 -8.41 -13.57 1.20
CA LEU A 26 -8.45 -12.35 0.38
C LEU A 26 -7.93 -11.10 1.09
N ASN A 27 -7.63 -11.16 2.39
CA ASN A 27 -7.10 -10.03 3.17
C ASN A 27 -5.70 -9.55 2.73
N GLY A 28 -5.08 -10.19 1.74
CA GLY A 28 -3.76 -9.83 1.20
C GLY A 28 -3.76 -9.46 -0.29
N LEU A 29 -4.92 -9.47 -0.97
CA LEU A 29 -5.00 -8.99 -2.35
C LEU A 29 -5.19 -7.47 -2.31
N SER A 30 -4.12 -6.74 -2.62
CA SER A 30 -4.23 -5.33 -2.99
C SER A 30 -5.03 -5.25 -4.29
N PHE A 31 -6.35 -5.10 -4.18
CA PHE A 31 -7.18 -4.68 -5.30
C PHE A 31 -6.73 -3.27 -5.68
N SER A 32 -6.05 -3.15 -6.82
CA SER A 32 -5.78 -1.86 -7.46
C SER A 32 -7.13 -1.34 -7.98
N ASN A 33 -7.97 -0.86 -7.06
CA ASN A 33 -9.04 0.05 -7.41
C ASN A 33 -8.32 1.25 -8.00
N ASN A 34 -8.64 1.59 -9.25
CA ASN A 34 -8.07 2.73 -9.94
C ASN A 34 -8.50 3.99 -9.17
N SER A 35 -7.72 4.34 -8.15
CA SER A 35 -8.00 5.40 -7.21
C SER A 35 -7.70 6.69 -7.96
N LEU A 36 -8.74 7.37 -8.39
CA LEU A 36 -8.72 8.80 -8.72
C LEU A 36 -8.50 9.61 -7.43
N ASP A 37 -7.54 9.20 -6.60
CA ASP A 37 -6.98 10.06 -5.57
C ASP A 37 -6.23 11.15 -6.34
N PRO A 38 -6.60 12.44 -6.20
CA PRO A 38 -5.89 13.54 -6.83
C PRO A 38 -4.45 13.63 -6.27
N GLN A 39 -3.59 12.72 -6.72
CA GLN A 39 -2.20 12.50 -6.30
C GLN A 39 -1.83 13.02 -4.89
N THR A 40 -2.63 12.75 -3.85
CA THR A 40 -2.31 13.22 -2.50
C THR A 40 -1.35 12.29 -1.75
N LYS A 41 -0.43 11.65 -2.49
CA LYS A 41 0.53 10.71 -1.91
C LYS A 41 1.50 11.43 -0.98
N THR A 42 1.73 10.85 0.19
CA THR A 42 2.75 11.32 1.12
C THR A 42 4.14 10.86 0.70
N CYS A 43 5.16 11.64 1.06
CA CYS A 43 6.56 11.30 0.87
C CYS A 43 7.19 10.85 2.18
N LYS A 44 8.12 9.89 2.12
CA LYS A 44 8.95 9.52 3.26
C LYS A 44 10.35 10.07 3.09
N TYR A 45 10.81 10.84 4.06
CA TYR A 45 12.16 11.39 4.10
C TYR A 45 12.65 11.39 5.55
N ASN A 46 13.85 10.84 5.78
CA ASN A 46 14.44 10.70 7.11
C ASN A 46 13.47 10.19 8.20
N ASN A 47 12.82 9.06 7.96
CA ASN A 47 11.82 8.45 8.86
C ASN A 47 10.62 9.33 9.22
N LYS A 48 10.43 10.46 8.53
CA LYS A 48 9.27 11.35 8.65
C LYS A 48 8.42 11.26 7.40
N GLU A 49 7.14 11.55 7.57
CA GLU A 49 6.15 11.55 6.50
C GLU A 49 5.68 12.97 6.21
N TYR A 50 5.68 13.34 4.93
CA TYR A 50 5.38 14.69 4.46
C TYR A 50 4.21 14.64 3.48
N GLN A 51 3.25 15.56 3.62
CA GLN A 51 2.14 15.68 2.70
C GLN A 51 2.61 16.24 1.35
N THR A 52 1.97 15.83 0.26
CA THR A 52 2.20 16.46 -1.05
C THR A 52 1.96 17.97 -0.98
N GLY A 53 2.84 18.73 -1.63
CA GLY A 53 2.83 20.20 -1.63
C GLY A 53 3.59 20.83 -0.46
N THR A 54 4.09 20.04 0.50
CA THR A 54 4.89 20.57 1.61
C THR A 54 6.35 20.78 1.22
N SER A 55 6.96 21.81 1.78
CA SER A 55 8.42 22.05 1.74
C SER A 55 9.00 21.98 3.15
N PHE A 56 10.19 21.41 3.29
CA PHE A 56 10.84 21.13 4.58
C PHE A 56 12.37 21.17 4.47
N PRO A 57 13.11 21.41 5.57
CA PRO A 57 14.58 21.37 5.57
C PRO A 57 15.11 19.97 5.28
N ALA A 58 16.19 19.88 4.49
CA ALA A 58 16.98 18.66 4.32
C ALA A 58 17.78 18.33 5.60
N GLU A 59 18.29 17.10 5.70
CA GLU A 59 19.06 16.66 6.87
C GLU A 59 20.39 17.40 7.06
N ASP A 60 20.93 17.97 5.98
CA ASP A 60 22.14 18.79 6.00
C ASP A 60 21.93 20.19 6.60
N ASN A 61 20.70 20.54 7.00
CA ASN A 61 20.31 21.86 7.55
C ASN A 61 20.64 23.05 6.63
N CYS A 62 20.80 22.81 5.34
CA CYS A 62 21.20 23.81 4.36
C CYS A 62 20.27 23.75 3.14
N ASN A 63 20.06 22.55 2.59
CA ASN A 63 19.15 22.35 1.48
C ASN A 63 17.68 22.33 1.94
N THR A 64 16.78 22.62 1.00
CA THR A 64 15.34 22.53 1.19
C THR A 64 14.79 21.45 0.28
N CYS A 65 13.90 20.61 0.80
CA CYS A 65 13.21 19.56 0.07
C CYS A 65 11.72 19.89 -0.08
N SER A 66 11.10 19.32 -1.11
CA SER A 66 9.68 19.39 -1.36
C SER A 66 9.12 18.00 -1.64
N CYS A 67 7.90 17.74 -1.19
CA CYS A 67 7.17 16.51 -1.48
C CYS A 67 6.17 16.75 -2.61
N ASN A 68 6.24 15.95 -3.67
CA ASN A 68 5.30 15.97 -4.77
C ASN A 68 4.92 14.54 -5.17
N ASN A 69 3.67 14.16 -4.89
CA ASN A 69 3.05 12.90 -5.30
C ASN A 69 3.84 11.64 -4.89
N GLY A 70 4.46 11.67 -3.70
CA GLY A 70 5.26 10.58 -3.17
C GLY A 70 6.75 10.64 -3.53
N GLU A 71 7.17 11.65 -4.30
CA GLU A 71 8.56 11.90 -4.64
C GLU A 71 9.12 13.11 -3.86
N VAL A 72 10.36 12.99 -3.40
CA VAL A 72 11.08 14.06 -2.70
C VAL A 72 12.14 14.65 -3.63
N ALA A 73 12.09 15.97 -3.83
CA ALA A 73 13.12 16.70 -4.55
C ALA A 73 13.73 17.77 -3.63
N CYS A 74 15.06 17.82 -3.56
CA CYS A 74 15.79 18.78 -2.74
C CYS A 74 16.62 19.73 -3.61
N THR A 75 16.88 20.93 -3.09
CA THR A 75 17.88 21.83 -3.66
C THR A 75 19.26 21.19 -3.60
N LEU A 76 20.18 21.68 -4.44
CA LEU A 76 21.58 21.28 -4.47
C LEU A 76 22.47 22.51 -4.33
N ILE A 77 22.20 23.31 -3.30
CA ILE A 77 23.07 24.45 -3.00
C ILE A 77 24.36 23.96 -2.37
N ALA A 78 25.46 24.64 -2.64
CA ALA A 78 26.72 24.38 -1.97
C ALA A 78 26.58 24.78 -0.50
N CYS A 79 26.81 23.83 0.40
CA CYS A 79 26.71 24.02 1.83
C CYS A 79 28.11 24.10 2.43
N ASP A 80 28.35 25.07 3.30
CA ASP A 80 29.59 25.14 4.05
C ASP A 80 29.64 24.01 5.09
N THR A 81 30.73 23.26 5.10
CA THR A 81 31.04 22.33 6.19
C THR A 81 31.54 23.16 7.36
N LYS A 82 30.65 23.47 8.30
CA LYS A 82 31.07 24.09 9.56
C LYS A 82 31.56 23.04 10.55
#